data_AF-A0A433DXS8-F1
#
_entry.id   AF-A0A433DXS8-F1
#
_cell.length_a   1.000
_cell.length_b   1.000
_cell.length_c   1.000
_cell.angle_alpha   90.00
_cell.angle_beta   90.00
_cell.angle_gamma   90.00
#
_symmetry.space_group_name_H-M   'P 1'
#
loop_
_entity.id
_entity.type
_entity.pdbx_description
1 polymer ?
#
loop_
_entity_poly.entity_id
_entity_poly.type
_entity_poly.pdbx_seq_one_letter_code
_entity_poly.pdbx_strand_id
1 'polypeptide(L)'
;MGWREEIASALGGWIAVEGGVGKQPRWQLVGRAARSGDPGRYVVDLRGSDIGPEQLDSLRLAGAGSDGIETEGFAVSEAVQNGSRLTLRVPEIDDPHLWMLKQPPTCLIEALRDGIARLGEHPLATALATAMIGGRSAHAIDPPGFHPAQADAYRACLGEGVHLVWGPPGTGKTTVLKRAIGDLTAQGRRVLLVSATNIAVDNALLGVVRGKRHEFGDIVRPDAIEVAVGAFLTRWRHASGCHSPSSGQRAD
;
A
#
# COMPACT_ATOMS: atom_id res chain seq x y z
N MET A 1 5.97 -18.97 27.17
CA MET A 1 5.99 -18.46 25.78
C MET A 1 5.73 -16.96 25.83
N GLY A 2 6.47 -16.19 25.03
CA GLY A 2 6.16 -14.77 24.84
C GLY A 2 5.02 -14.57 23.85
N TRP A 3 4.34 -13.42 23.90
CA TRP A 3 3.23 -13.09 22.99
C TRP A 3 3.62 -13.24 21.50
N ARG A 4 4.88 -13.00 21.13
CA ARG A 4 5.37 -13.16 19.75
C ARG A 4 5.30 -14.60 19.27
N GLU A 5 5.73 -15.55 20.10
CA GLU A 5 5.74 -16.97 19.77
C GLU A 5 4.30 -17.48 19.60
N GLU A 6 3.41 -17.01 20.47
CA GLU A 6 1.99 -17.33 20.41
C GLU A 6 1.35 -16.82 19.11
N ILE A 7 1.54 -15.54 18.77
CA ILE A 7 1.00 -14.97 17.54
C ILE A 7 1.64 -15.63 16.30
N ALA A 8 2.96 -15.82 16.29
CA ALA A 8 3.64 -16.48 15.16
C ALA A 8 3.16 -17.92 14.95
N SER A 9 2.90 -18.66 16.05
CA SER A 9 2.32 -20.00 16.02
C SER A 9 0.90 -19.98 15.47
N ALA A 10 0.05 -19.06 15.93
CA ALA A 10 -1.31 -18.89 15.45
C ALA A 10 -1.35 -18.58 13.94
N LEU A 11 -0.49 -17.67 13.47
CA LEU A 11 -0.35 -17.35 12.05
C LEU A 11 0.17 -18.54 11.24
N GLY A 12 1.08 -19.34 11.80
CA GLY A 12 1.52 -20.61 11.19
C GLY A 12 0.36 -21.60 10.99
N GLY A 13 -0.52 -21.71 11.98
CA GLY A 13 -1.74 -22.51 11.89
C GLY A 13 -2.68 -22.01 10.78
N TRP A 14 -2.87 -20.69 10.67
CA TRP A 14 -3.69 -20.10 9.60
C TRP A 14 -3.09 -20.39 8.22
N ILE A 15 -1.78 -20.18 8.04
CA ILE A 15 -1.10 -20.48 6.76
C ILE A 15 -1.28 -21.95 6.36
N ALA A 16 -1.24 -22.88 7.32
CA ALA A 16 -1.45 -24.29 7.05
C ALA A 16 -2.86 -24.58 6.50
N VAL A 17 -3.88 -23.92 7.02
CA VAL A 17 -5.27 -24.04 6.54
C VAL A 17 -5.47 -23.40 5.16
N GLU A 18 -4.80 -22.28 4.90
CA GLU A 18 -4.94 -21.50 3.66
C GLU A 18 -4.11 -22.07 2.47
N GLY A 19 -3.41 -23.20 2.70
CA GLY A 19 -2.73 -23.95 1.65
C GLY A 19 -1.20 -23.93 1.68
N GLY A 20 -0.60 -23.60 2.83
CA GLY A 20 0.83 -23.79 3.11
C GLY A 20 1.74 -22.62 2.72
N VAL A 21 3.00 -22.70 3.14
CA VAL A 21 4.03 -21.65 2.95
C VAL A 21 4.67 -21.69 1.56
N GLY A 22 5.28 -20.57 1.16
CA GLY A 22 6.33 -20.55 0.13
C GLY A 22 5.81 -20.69 -1.31
N LYS A 23 4.51 -20.50 -1.53
CA LYS A 23 3.99 -20.33 -2.89
C LYS A 23 4.55 -19.04 -3.47
N GLN A 24 5.02 -19.09 -4.71
CA GLN A 24 5.51 -17.91 -5.40
C GLN A 24 4.38 -17.18 -6.12
N PRO A 25 4.46 -15.84 -6.26
CA PRO A 25 3.60 -15.10 -7.17
C PRO A 25 3.66 -15.72 -8.57
N ARG A 26 2.52 -15.80 -9.25
CA ARG A 26 2.44 -16.36 -10.61
C ARG A 26 1.75 -15.41 -11.55
N TRP A 27 2.30 -15.28 -12.75
CA TRP A 27 1.61 -14.61 -13.84
C TRP A 27 0.45 -15.49 -14.32
N GLN A 28 -0.75 -14.92 -14.33
CA GLN A 28 -1.94 -15.57 -14.85
C GLN A 28 -2.40 -14.82 -16.10
N LEU A 29 -2.64 -15.57 -17.18
CA LEU A 29 -3.23 -15.02 -18.38
C LEU A 29 -4.69 -14.62 -18.09
N VAL A 30 -5.00 -13.35 -18.30
CA VAL A 30 -6.34 -12.79 -18.18
C VAL A 30 -7.10 -13.00 -19.49
N GLY A 31 -6.45 -12.68 -20.60
CA GLY A 31 -7.04 -12.83 -21.92
C GLY A 31 -6.24 -12.12 -23.01
N ARG A 32 -6.63 -12.37 -24.26
CA ARG A 32 -6.05 -11.69 -25.41
C ARG A 32 -6.56 -10.26 -25.49
N ALA A 33 -5.69 -9.32 -25.82
CA ALA A 33 -6.07 -7.94 -26.06
C ALA A 33 -6.36 -7.72 -27.54
N ALA A 34 -7.44 -7.02 -27.87
CA ALA A 34 -7.72 -6.59 -29.22
C ALA A 34 -7.13 -5.19 -29.44
N ARG A 35 -6.47 -4.98 -30.58
CA ARG A 35 -6.07 -3.63 -31.01
C ARG A 35 -7.33 -2.79 -31.23
N SER A 36 -7.35 -1.60 -30.64
CA SER A 36 -8.33 -0.57 -30.97
C SER A 36 -7.79 0.29 -32.11
N GLY A 37 -8.64 1.06 -32.79
CA GLY A 37 -8.25 1.87 -33.95
C GLY A 37 -7.18 2.94 -33.72
N ASP A 38 -6.76 3.17 -32.47
CA ASP A 38 -5.65 4.05 -32.12
C ASP A 38 -4.37 3.23 -31.88
N PRO A 39 -3.22 3.62 -32.47
CA PRO A 39 -1.92 3.01 -32.18
C PRO A 39 -1.62 2.94 -30.67
N GLY A 40 -1.20 1.77 -30.22
CA GLY A 40 -0.88 1.50 -28.80
C GLY A 40 -2.09 1.41 -27.87
N ARG A 41 -3.33 1.46 -28.39
CA ARG A 41 -4.54 1.25 -27.59
C ARG A 41 -5.06 -0.17 -27.75
N TYR A 42 -5.25 -0.84 -26.63
CA TYR A 42 -5.73 -2.23 -26.58
C TYR A 42 -6.99 -2.33 -25.72
N VAL A 43 -7.86 -3.29 -26.05
CA VAL A 43 -9.09 -3.58 -25.30
C VAL A 43 -9.08 -5.04 -24.91
N VAL A 44 -9.34 -5.30 -23.63
CA VAL A 44 -9.43 -6.65 -23.06
C VAL A 44 -10.82 -6.84 -22.47
N ASP A 45 -11.43 -7.99 -22.73
CA ASP A 45 -12.66 -8.40 -22.08
C ASP A 45 -12.34 -9.07 -20.74
N LEU A 46 -12.84 -8.47 -19.67
CA LEU A 46 -12.66 -8.92 -18.29
C LEU A 46 -13.78 -9.84 -17.82
N ARG A 47 -14.75 -10.22 -18.65
CA ARG A 47 -15.81 -11.15 -18.24
C ARG A 47 -15.22 -12.47 -17.74
N GLY A 48 -15.57 -12.84 -16.50
CA GLY A 48 -15.06 -14.04 -15.85
C GLY A 48 -13.68 -13.87 -15.22
N SER A 49 -13.08 -12.68 -15.29
CA SER A 49 -11.88 -12.32 -14.53
C SER A 49 -12.26 -11.57 -13.24
N ASP A 50 -11.53 -11.86 -12.17
CA ASP A 50 -11.68 -11.24 -10.86
C ASP A 50 -10.69 -10.07 -10.73
N ILE A 51 -10.85 -9.07 -11.59
CA ILE A 51 -9.96 -7.89 -11.65
C ILE A 51 -10.75 -6.67 -11.16
N GLY A 52 -10.39 -6.20 -9.97
CA GLY A 52 -10.83 -4.92 -9.43
C GLY A 52 -9.94 -3.75 -9.87
N PRO A 53 -10.42 -2.50 -9.75
CA PRO A 53 -9.66 -1.30 -10.11
C PRO A 53 -8.36 -1.13 -9.31
N GLU A 54 -8.26 -1.73 -8.12
CA GLU A 54 -7.06 -1.72 -7.28
C GLU A 54 -5.94 -2.65 -7.77
N GLN A 55 -6.21 -3.55 -8.72
CA GLN A 55 -5.25 -4.52 -9.23
C GLN A 55 -4.58 -4.09 -10.54
N LEU A 56 -4.86 -2.88 -11.03
CA LEU A 56 -4.34 -2.37 -12.31
C LEU A 56 -2.81 -2.31 -12.35
N ASP A 57 -2.16 -2.01 -11.22
CA ASP A 57 -0.69 -1.94 -11.11
C ASP A 57 -0.01 -3.32 -11.28
N SER A 58 -0.77 -4.40 -11.05
CA SER A 58 -0.31 -5.79 -11.20
C SER A 58 -0.48 -6.33 -12.62
N LEU A 59 -1.01 -5.51 -13.54
CA LEU A 59 -1.24 -5.89 -14.94
C LEU A 59 -0.02 -5.60 -15.82
N ARG A 60 0.25 -6.52 -16.75
CA ARG A 60 1.25 -6.36 -17.81
C ARG A 60 0.67 -6.80 -19.14
N LEU A 61 1.00 -6.07 -20.21
CA LEU A 61 0.74 -6.52 -21.56
C LEU A 61 2.02 -7.13 -22.14
N ALA A 62 1.97 -8.39 -22.54
CA ALA A 62 3.08 -9.11 -23.14
C ALA A 62 2.59 -9.97 -24.31
N GLY A 63 3.49 -10.66 -25.01
CA GLY A 63 3.10 -11.66 -26.01
C GLY A 63 2.40 -12.87 -25.38
N ALA A 64 2.10 -13.88 -26.19
CA ALA A 64 1.46 -15.12 -25.73
C ALA A 64 2.35 -15.99 -24.82
N GLY A 65 3.67 -15.77 -24.82
CA GLY A 65 4.62 -16.46 -23.94
C GLY A 65 4.57 -15.95 -22.51
N SER A 66 4.68 -16.86 -21.54
CA SER A 66 4.72 -16.52 -20.11
C SER A 66 6.11 -16.15 -19.59
N ASP A 67 7.15 -16.45 -20.35
CA ASP A 67 8.53 -16.20 -19.95
C ASP A 67 8.86 -14.73 -20.10
N GLY A 68 9.54 -14.16 -19.11
CA GLY A 68 10.00 -12.76 -19.17
C GLY A 68 8.91 -11.71 -19.00
N ILE A 69 7.65 -12.02 -18.66
CA ILE A 69 6.57 -11.01 -18.49
C ILE A 69 6.98 -9.87 -17.55
N GLU A 70 7.71 -10.18 -16.49
CA GLU A 70 8.14 -9.17 -15.51
C GLU A 70 9.15 -8.17 -16.10
N THR A 71 10.03 -8.62 -17.00
CA THR A 71 11.12 -7.82 -17.58
C THR A 71 10.80 -7.24 -18.95
N GLU A 72 10.01 -7.96 -19.75
CA GLU A 72 9.70 -7.68 -21.15
C GLU A 72 8.26 -7.20 -21.34
N GLY A 73 7.38 -7.46 -20.37
CA GLY A 73 5.99 -7.03 -20.40
C GLY A 73 5.86 -5.53 -20.15
N PHE A 74 4.98 -4.89 -20.91
CA PHE A 74 4.68 -3.47 -20.75
C PHE A 74 3.78 -3.24 -19.55
N ALA A 75 4.26 -2.42 -18.60
CA ALA A 75 3.42 -1.88 -17.54
C ALA A 75 2.31 -1.02 -18.15
N VAL A 76 1.09 -1.24 -17.67
CA VAL A 76 -0.09 -0.52 -18.11
C VAL A 76 -0.02 0.90 -17.56
N SER A 77 0.19 1.88 -18.42
CA SER A 77 0.35 3.29 -18.02
C SER A 77 -0.98 4.03 -17.87
N GLU A 78 -1.97 3.68 -18.69
CA GLU A 78 -3.33 4.18 -18.62
C GLU A 78 -4.27 2.98 -18.75
N ALA A 79 -5.21 2.88 -17.81
CA ALA A 79 -6.23 1.84 -17.78
C ALA A 79 -7.58 2.49 -17.51
N VAL A 80 -8.53 2.29 -18.41
CA VAL A 80 -9.91 2.73 -18.25
C VAL A 80 -10.80 1.51 -18.30
N GLN A 81 -11.44 1.21 -17.16
CA GLN A 81 -12.43 0.14 -17.07
C GLN A 81 -13.84 0.72 -17.28
N ASN A 82 -14.56 0.18 -18.26
CA ASN A 82 -15.98 0.48 -18.49
C ASN A 82 -16.77 -0.84 -18.49
N GLY A 83 -17.39 -1.16 -17.35
CA GLY A 83 -18.01 -2.45 -17.11
C GLY A 83 -16.98 -3.59 -17.21
N SER A 84 -17.20 -4.52 -18.14
CA SER A 84 -16.28 -5.63 -18.38
C SER A 84 -15.21 -5.35 -19.42
N ARG A 85 -15.12 -4.13 -19.96
CA ARG A 85 -14.09 -3.77 -20.93
C ARG A 85 -13.00 -2.96 -20.26
N LEU A 86 -11.77 -3.44 -20.38
CA LEU A 86 -10.59 -2.73 -19.94
C LEU A 86 -9.86 -2.19 -21.17
N THR A 87 -9.73 -0.87 -21.24
CA THR A 87 -8.96 -0.19 -22.29
C THR A 87 -7.61 0.21 -21.74
N LEU A 88 -6.54 -0.18 -22.42
CA LEU A 88 -5.16 0.00 -21.98
C LEU A 88 -4.35 0.75 -23.03
N ARG A 89 -3.40 1.57 -22.59
CA ARG A 89 -2.39 2.18 -23.46
C ARG A 89 -0.98 1.68 -23.12
N VAL A 90 -0.33 1.09 -24.12
CA VAL A 90 1.06 0.60 -24.06
C VAL A 90 1.72 0.74 -25.44
N PRO A 91 3.07 0.62 -25.55
CA PRO A 91 3.74 0.50 -26.83
C PRO A 91 3.19 -0.64 -27.69
N GLU A 92 3.36 -0.54 -29.01
CA GLU A 92 2.87 -1.59 -29.90
C GLU A 92 3.60 -2.92 -29.68
N ILE A 93 2.80 -3.97 -29.55
CA ILE A 93 3.26 -5.34 -29.36
C ILE A 93 2.49 -6.30 -30.26
N ASP A 94 3.19 -7.32 -30.72
CA ASP A 94 2.61 -8.41 -31.49
C ASP A 94 1.96 -9.44 -30.59
N ASP A 95 0.80 -9.93 -31.03
CA ASP A 95 -0.06 -10.87 -30.29
C ASP A 95 -0.25 -10.53 -28.80
N PRO A 96 -0.84 -9.35 -28.50
CA PRO A 96 -0.96 -8.81 -27.15
C PRO A 96 -1.85 -9.68 -26.25
N HIS A 97 -1.33 -10.03 -25.09
CA HIS A 97 -2.02 -10.75 -24.04
C HIS A 97 -1.89 -9.98 -22.72
N LEU A 98 -2.99 -9.89 -21.99
CA LEU A 98 -3.03 -9.29 -20.66
C LEU A 98 -2.72 -10.35 -19.62
N TRP A 99 -1.70 -10.07 -18.82
CA TRP A 99 -1.24 -10.90 -17.73
C TRP A 99 -1.43 -10.15 -16.41
N MET A 100 -1.76 -10.89 -15.36
CA MET A 100 -1.88 -10.38 -14.00
C MET A 100 -0.98 -11.16 -13.05
N LEU A 101 -0.20 -10.45 -12.24
CA LEU A 101 0.60 -11.08 -11.19
C LEU A 101 -0.30 -11.43 -10.01
N LYS A 102 -0.65 -12.71 -9.87
CA LYS A 102 -1.48 -13.18 -8.76
C LYS A 102 -0.60 -13.53 -7.56
N GLN A 103 -0.79 -12.81 -6.46
CA GLN A 103 -0.15 -13.13 -5.19
C GLN A 103 -0.77 -14.40 -4.59
N PRO A 104 0.02 -15.25 -3.92
CA PRO A 104 -0.51 -16.35 -3.13
C PRO A 104 -1.46 -15.84 -2.04
N PRO A 105 -2.54 -16.57 -1.72
CA PRO A 105 -3.46 -16.20 -0.64
C PRO A 105 -2.75 -15.99 0.71
N THR A 106 -1.67 -16.73 0.94
CA THR A 106 -0.88 -16.70 2.19
C THR A 106 0.15 -15.58 2.25
N CYS A 107 0.42 -14.85 1.16
CA CYS A 107 1.54 -13.91 1.06
C CYS A 107 1.57 -12.88 2.19
N LEU A 108 0.44 -12.22 2.47
CA LEU A 108 0.36 -11.21 3.53
C LEU A 108 0.47 -11.83 4.94
N ILE A 109 -0.04 -13.05 5.12
CA ILE A 109 -0.01 -13.75 6.41
C ILE A 109 1.42 -14.22 6.71
N GLU A 110 2.14 -14.70 5.69
CA GLU A 110 3.57 -15.03 5.76
C GLU A 110 4.40 -13.79 6.08
N ALA A 111 4.18 -12.68 5.36
CA ALA A 111 4.87 -11.41 5.62
C ALA A 111 4.62 -10.89 7.04
N LEU A 112 3.38 -11.00 7.54
CA LEU A 112 3.02 -10.62 8.91
C LEU A 112 3.71 -11.51 9.94
N ARG A 113 3.67 -12.84 9.77
CA ARG A 113 4.32 -13.81 10.67
C ARG A 113 5.82 -13.51 10.76
N ASP A 114 6.47 -13.37 9.61
CA ASP A 114 7.90 -13.13 9.53
C ASP A 114 8.26 -11.74 10.10
N GLY A 115 7.40 -10.75 9.89
CA GLY A 115 7.52 -9.41 10.49
C GLY A 115 7.46 -9.45 12.02
N ILE A 116 6.48 -10.15 12.59
CA ILE A 116 6.31 -10.31 14.04
C ILE A 116 7.47 -11.10 14.63
N ALA A 117 7.92 -12.17 13.97
CA ALA A 117 9.03 -12.99 14.43
C ALA A 117 10.36 -12.23 14.48
N ARG A 118 10.58 -11.28 13.56
CA ARG A 118 11.77 -10.41 13.52
C ARG A 118 11.68 -9.19 14.44
N LEU A 119 10.53 -8.96 15.07
CA LEU A 119 10.33 -7.76 15.88
C LEU A 119 11.16 -7.85 17.17
N GLY A 120 12.06 -6.89 17.39
CA GLY A 120 12.80 -6.76 18.65
C GLY A 120 11.89 -6.43 19.85
N GLU A 121 12.47 -6.37 21.04
CA GLU A 121 11.75 -5.89 22.23
C GLU A 121 11.38 -4.41 22.05
N HIS A 122 10.07 -4.13 21.93
CA HIS A 122 9.56 -2.76 21.81
C HIS A 122 8.37 -2.56 22.74
N PRO A 123 8.40 -1.57 23.66
CA PRO A 123 7.34 -1.36 24.65
C PRO A 123 5.94 -1.21 24.05
N LEU A 124 5.82 -0.48 22.94
CA LEU A 124 4.55 -0.29 22.23
C LEU A 124 4.02 -1.60 21.62
N ALA A 125 4.90 -2.45 21.09
CA ALA A 125 4.50 -3.72 20.49
C ALA A 125 4.00 -4.68 21.56
N THR A 126 4.71 -4.76 22.69
CA THR A 126 4.26 -5.51 23.86
C THR A 126 2.92 -4.98 24.35
N ALA A 127 2.75 -3.67 24.47
CA ALA A 127 1.49 -3.08 24.94
C ALA A 127 0.31 -3.40 23.99
N LEU A 128 0.51 -3.33 22.67
CA LEU A 128 -0.50 -3.73 21.70
C LEU A 128 -0.84 -5.22 21.79
N ALA A 129 0.18 -6.07 21.87
CA ALA A 129 0.00 -7.53 21.91
C ALA A 129 -0.70 -8.01 23.20
N THR A 130 -0.49 -7.31 24.32
CA THR A 130 -1.13 -7.62 25.61
C THR A 130 -2.37 -6.77 25.89
N ALA A 131 -2.85 -6.01 24.90
CA ALA A 131 -3.99 -5.10 25.02
C ALA A 131 -3.88 -4.08 26.18
N MET A 132 -2.66 -3.67 26.52
CA MET A 132 -2.39 -2.65 27.52
C MET A 132 -2.65 -1.25 26.93
N ILE A 133 -3.85 -0.74 27.19
CA ILE A 133 -4.27 0.60 26.82
C ILE A 133 -3.75 1.60 27.85
N GLY A 134 -3.27 2.73 27.38
CA GLY A 134 -2.78 3.83 28.19
C GLY A 134 -1.41 4.32 27.74
N GLY A 135 -0.92 5.33 28.43
CA GLY A 135 0.33 5.98 28.12
C GLY A 135 0.34 7.43 28.57
N ARG A 136 1.37 8.18 28.16
CA ARG A 136 1.53 9.58 28.53
C ARG A 136 1.02 10.45 27.40
N SER A 137 -0.06 11.20 27.65
CA SER A 137 -0.48 12.26 26.73
C SER A 137 0.56 13.37 26.68
N ALA A 138 0.78 13.95 25.51
CA ALA A 138 1.69 15.08 25.36
C ALA A 138 1.14 16.33 26.04
N HIS A 139 2.04 17.14 26.59
CA HIS A 139 1.73 18.54 26.92
C HIS A 139 1.91 19.37 25.64
N ALA A 140 0.82 19.55 24.90
CA ALA A 140 0.78 20.35 23.69
C ALA A 140 -0.29 21.44 23.81
N ILE A 141 -0.06 22.57 23.14
CA ILE A 141 -1.06 23.64 23.04
C ILE A 141 -2.20 23.14 22.16
N ASP A 142 -3.43 23.35 22.62
CA ASP A 142 -4.62 22.92 21.90
C ASP A 142 -4.78 23.69 20.59
N PRO A 143 -5.05 22.99 19.47
CA PRO A 143 -5.33 23.66 18.22
C PRO A 143 -6.58 24.55 18.35
N PRO A 144 -6.58 25.75 17.73
CA PRO A 144 -7.71 26.66 17.81
C PRO A 144 -8.98 25.99 17.27
N GLY A 145 -10.09 26.16 17.99
CA GLY A 145 -11.39 25.62 17.62
C GLY A 145 -11.61 24.15 17.98
N PHE A 146 -10.65 23.47 18.63
CA PHE A 146 -10.87 22.11 19.12
C PHE A 146 -11.76 22.14 20.37
N HIS A 147 -12.77 21.28 20.38
CA HIS A 147 -13.51 20.98 21.61
C HIS A 147 -12.65 20.17 22.59
N PRO A 148 -12.95 20.15 23.89
CA PRO A 148 -12.14 19.46 24.90
C PRO A 148 -11.79 18.01 24.53
N ALA A 149 -12.77 17.22 24.08
CA ALA A 149 -12.53 15.82 23.67
C ALA A 149 -11.61 15.69 22.43
N GLN A 150 -11.64 16.67 21.51
CA GLN A 150 -10.73 16.71 20.36
C GLN A 150 -9.32 17.10 20.78
N ALA A 151 -9.19 18.01 21.74
CA ALA A 151 -7.93 18.39 22.35
C ALA A 151 -7.29 17.21 23.10
N ASP A 152 -8.08 16.44 23.86
CA ASP A 152 -7.63 15.21 24.51
C ASP A 152 -7.12 14.18 23.49
N ALA A 153 -7.90 13.93 22.45
CA ALA A 153 -7.51 13.03 21.37
C ALA A 153 -6.23 13.49 20.65
N TYR A 154 -6.10 14.80 20.41
CA TYR A 154 -4.91 15.39 19.81
C TYR A 154 -3.66 15.20 20.68
N ARG A 155 -3.75 15.50 21.98
CA ARG A 155 -2.65 15.28 22.93
C ARG A 155 -2.29 13.80 23.07
N ALA A 156 -3.27 12.91 22.98
CA ALA A 156 -3.05 11.47 22.96
C ALA A 156 -2.27 11.04 21.70
N CYS A 157 -2.59 11.57 20.52
CA CYS A 157 -1.86 11.27 19.28
C CYS A 157 -0.40 11.73 19.32
N LEU A 158 -0.09 12.81 20.02
CA LEU A 158 1.27 13.32 20.19
C LEU A 158 2.05 12.65 21.33
N GLY A 159 1.35 11.87 22.15
CA GLY A 159 1.89 11.20 23.32
C GLY A 159 2.57 9.87 23.02
N GLU A 160 2.91 9.15 24.08
CA GLU A 160 3.46 7.80 24.04
C GLU A 160 2.43 6.79 24.53
N GLY A 161 2.51 5.54 24.07
CA GLY A 161 1.64 4.44 24.47
C GLY A 161 0.52 4.14 23.47
N VAL A 162 -0.46 3.36 23.92
CA VAL A 162 -1.61 2.92 23.12
C VAL A 162 -2.84 3.67 23.57
N HIS A 163 -3.36 4.55 22.73
CA HIS A 163 -4.55 5.36 23.04
C HIS A 163 -5.73 4.93 22.18
N LEU A 164 -6.87 4.71 22.82
CA LEU A 164 -8.14 4.48 22.12
C LEU A 164 -8.97 5.75 22.14
N VAL A 165 -9.18 6.32 20.96
CA VAL A 165 -10.01 7.51 20.77
C VAL A 165 -11.33 7.09 20.16
N TRP A 166 -12.41 7.20 20.94
CA TRP A 166 -13.76 7.00 20.44
C TRP A 166 -14.36 8.33 19.99
N GLY A 167 -15.01 8.35 18.83
CA GLY A 167 -15.72 9.52 18.35
C GLY A 167 -16.93 9.12 17.49
N PRO A 168 -18.17 9.52 17.86
CA PRO A 168 -19.35 9.33 17.01
C PRO A 168 -19.18 9.92 15.59
N PRO A 169 -20.07 9.57 14.63
CA PRO A 169 -20.10 10.23 13.33
C PRO A 169 -20.19 11.75 13.46
N GLY A 170 -19.46 12.49 12.61
CA GLY A 170 -19.49 13.96 12.61
C GLY A 170 -18.64 14.67 13.67
N THR A 171 -18.02 13.99 14.64
CA THR A 171 -17.24 14.64 15.71
C THR A 171 -15.85 15.15 15.32
N GLY A 172 -15.53 15.22 14.03
CA GLY A 172 -14.27 15.79 13.56
C GLY A 172 -13.03 14.92 13.83
N LYS A 173 -13.16 13.59 13.97
CA LYS A 173 -12.02 12.65 14.11
C LYS A 173 -10.94 12.89 13.07
N THR A 174 -11.34 13.05 11.81
CA THR A 174 -10.39 13.31 10.71
C THR A 174 -9.70 14.67 10.88
N THR A 175 -10.38 15.67 11.43
CA THR A 175 -9.78 16.98 11.75
C THR A 175 -8.67 16.85 12.79
N VAL A 176 -8.90 16.05 13.83
CA VAL A 176 -7.87 15.73 14.86
C VAL A 176 -6.68 15.03 14.21
N LEU A 177 -6.92 13.96 13.44
CA LEU A 177 -5.85 13.21 12.76
C LEU A 177 -5.04 14.09 11.82
N LYS A 178 -5.69 14.88 10.95
CA LYS A 178 -5.03 15.80 10.02
C LYS A 178 -4.07 16.74 10.74
N ARG A 179 -4.52 17.29 11.87
CA ARG A 179 -3.73 18.22 12.67
C ARG A 179 -2.57 17.52 13.38
N ALA A 180 -2.83 16.40 14.04
CA ALA A 180 -1.80 15.62 14.73
C ALA A 180 -0.71 15.12 13.77
N ILE A 181 -1.08 14.56 12.62
CA ILE A 181 -0.13 14.10 11.60
C ILE A 181 0.71 15.27 11.09
N GLY A 182 0.07 16.39 10.72
CA GLY A 182 0.81 17.56 10.23
C GLY A 182 1.78 18.13 11.26
N ASP A 183 1.44 18.12 12.54
CA ASP A 183 2.34 18.58 13.61
C ASP A 183 3.48 17.58 13.89
N LEU A 184 3.22 16.28 13.86
CA LEU A 184 4.26 15.25 13.96
C LEU A 184 5.24 15.32 12.79
N THR A 185 4.74 15.44 11.56
CA THR A 185 5.56 15.58 10.35
C THR A 185 6.42 16.84 10.41
N ALA A 186 5.86 17.99 10.78
CA ALA A 186 6.61 19.24 10.94
C ALA A 186 7.68 19.16 12.04
N GLN A 187 7.53 18.25 13.01
CA GLN A 187 8.53 17.96 14.04
C GLN A 187 9.57 16.91 13.59
N GLY A 188 9.57 16.50 12.31
CA GLY A 188 10.46 15.48 11.78
C GLY A 188 10.13 14.05 12.26
N ARG A 189 8.93 13.82 12.82
CA ARG A 189 8.51 12.50 13.27
C ARG A 189 7.93 11.71 12.09
N ARG A 190 8.20 10.41 12.09
CA ARG A 190 7.62 9.47 11.13
C ARG A 190 6.26 8.99 11.63
N VAL A 191 5.27 9.01 10.74
CA VAL A 191 3.91 8.59 11.04
C VAL A 191 3.48 7.48 10.08
N LEU A 192 3.03 6.35 10.62
CA LEU A 192 2.37 5.31 9.84
C LEU A 192 0.85 5.44 10.06
N LEU A 193 0.13 5.82 9.00
CA LEU A 193 -1.32 5.86 8.99
C LEU A 193 -1.86 4.58 8.33
N VAL A 194 -2.67 3.83 9.06
CA VAL A 194 -3.32 2.60 8.56
C VAL A 194 -4.83 2.73 8.72
N SER A 195 -5.59 2.21 7.77
CA SER A 195 -7.04 2.09 7.87
C SER A 195 -7.52 0.84 7.15
N ALA A 196 -8.75 0.41 7.46
CA ALA A 196 -9.39 -0.71 6.78
C ALA A 196 -9.80 -0.40 5.33
N THR A 197 -9.85 0.88 4.93
CA THR A 197 -10.22 1.28 3.56
C THR A 197 -9.30 2.37 3.01
N ASN A 198 -9.01 2.28 1.71
CA ASN A 198 -8.21 3.29 1.00
C ASN A 198 -8.86 4.69 1.06
N ILE A 199 -10.19 4.76 0.95
CA ILE A 199 -10.95 6.03 1.05
C ILE A 199 -10.70 6.74 2.39
N ALA A 200 -10.63 6.01 3.50
CA ALA A 200 -10.38 6.60 4.81
C ALA A 200 -8.96 7.16 4.93
N VAL A 201 -7.96 6.47 4.37
CA VAL A 201 -6.58 6.95 4.27
C VAL A 201 -6.53 8.24 3.45
N ASP A 202 -7.21 8.25 2.30
CA ASP A 202 -7.19 9.37 1.35
C ASP A 202 -7.82 10.62 1.94
N ASN A 203 -8.95 10.46 2.62
CA ASN A 203 -9.63 11.56 3.28
C ASN A 203 -8.78 12.19 4.39
N ALA A 204 -7.97 11.38 5.08
CA ALA A 204 -7.03 11.88 6.09
C ALA A 204 -5.83 12.58 5.41
N LEU A 205 -5.17 11.91 4.46
CA LEU A 205 -4.01 12.43 3.73
C LEU A 205 -4.31 13.73 3.00
N LEU A 206 -5.46 13.83 2.31
CA LEU A 206 -5.85 15.05 1.60
C LEU A 206 -5.87 16.28 2.51
N GLY A 207 -6.30 16.11 3.77
CA GLY A 207 -6.28 17.22 4.72
C GLY A 207 -4.89 17.56 5.24
N VAL A 208 -4.02 16.56 5.40
CA VAL A 208 -2.60 16.79 5.75
C VAL A 208 -1.91 17.56 4.62
N VAL A 209 -2.13 17.14 3.37
CA VAL A 209 -1.58 17.80 2.18
C VAL A 209 -2.05 19.25 2.07
N ARG A 210 -3.36 19.49 2.23
CA ARG A 210 -3.92 20.85 2.22
C ARG A 210 -3.38 21.73 3.35
N GLY A 211 -2.96 21.13 4.46
CA GLY A 211 -2.33 21.84 5.58
C GLY A 211 -0.94 22.40 5.26
N LYS A 212 -0.26 21.91 4.21
CA LYS A 212 1.08 22.37 3.76
C LYS A 212 2.14 22.43 4.88
N ARG A 213 2.12 21.46 5.80
CA ARG A 213 3.09 21.29 6.91
C ARG A 213 4.08 20.14 6.65
N HIS A 214 4.36 19.87 5.38
CA HIS A 214 5.22 18.79 4.90
C HIS A 214 6.03 19.29 3.71
N GLU A 215 7.22 18.73 3.53
CA GLU A 215 8.08 18.96 2.38
C GLU A 215 7.89 17.88 1.31
N PHE A 216 8.49 18.11 0.14
CA PHE A 216 8.49 17.10 -0.91
C PHE A 216 9.19 15.82 -0.45
N GLY A 217 8.50 14.67 -0.59
CA GLY A 217 9.01 13.36 -0.19
C GLY A 217 8.65 12.92 1.23
N ASP A 218 8.07 13.80 2.06
CA ASP A 218 7.68 13.47 3.43
C ASP A 218 6.47 12.53 3.52
N ILE A 219 5.61 12.54 2.49
CA ILE A 219 4.40 11.73 2.43
C ILE A 219 4.58 10.67 1.35
N VAL A 220 4.53 9.41 1.77
CA VAL A 220 4.55 8.24 0.89
C VAL A 220 3.26 7.47 1.07
N ARG A 221 2.54 7.26 -0.03
CA ARG A 221 1.39 6.35 -0.10
C ARG A 221 1.77 5.19 -1.03
N PRO A 222 2.14 4.02 -0.49
CA PRO A 222 2.22 2.82 -1.32
C PRO A 222 0.83 2.57 -1.92
N ASP A 223 0.77 2.19 -3.18
CA ASP A 223 -0.46 1.93 -3.97
C ASP A 223 -1.18 3.17 -4.55
N ALA A 224 -0.58 4.37 -4.49
CA ALA A 224 -1.12 5.55 -5.18
C ALA A 224 -0.18 6.07 -6.27
N ILE A 225 -0.30 5.51 -7.46
CA ILE A 225 -0.08 6.28 -8.68
C ILE A 225 -1.39 7.02 -8.99
N GLU A 226 -1.70 8.05 -8.19
CA GLU A 226 -2.52 9.23 -8.56
C GLU A 226 -2.84 10.05 -7.29
N VAL A 227 -1.89 10.86 -6.85
CA VAL A 227 -2.21 12.17 -6.28
C VAL A 227 -1.36 13.19 -7.02
N ALA A 228 -1.70 13.41 -8.29
CA ALA A 228 -1.24 14.55 -9.04
C ALA A 228 -1.95 15.81 -8.50
N VAL A 229 -1.36 16.45 -7.49
CA VAL A 229 -1.45 17.90 -7.39
C VAL A 229 -0.29 18.44 -8.22
N GLY A 230 -0.59 19.31 -9.19
CA GLY A 230 0.22 19.57 -10.37
C GLY A 230 1.72 19.84 -10.16
N ALA A 231 2.48 19.46 -11.20
CA ALA A 231 3.87 19.85 -11.52
C ALA A 231 5.05 19.01 -10.99
N PHE A 232 4.90 17.70 -10.70
CA PHE A 232 6.01 16.90 -10.14
C PHE A 232 6.25 15.52 -10.78
N LEU A 233 6.18 15.39 -12.11
CA LEU A 233 6.33 14.08 -12.77
C LEU A 233 7.71 13.74 -13.38
N THR A 234 8.72 14.60 -13.28
CA THR A 234 9.95 14.37 -14.08
C THR A 234 11.06 13.56 -13.40
N ARG A 235 10.97 13.18 -12.11
CA ARG A 235 12.16 12.64 -11.39
C ARG A 235 12.03 11.29 -10.68
N TRP A 236 10.88 10.61 -10.73
CA TRP A 236 10.76 9.28 -10.12
C TRP A 236 11.22 8.12 -11.03
N ARG A 237 11.51 8.38 -12.32
CA ARG A 237 11.95 7.34 -13.29
C ARG A 237 13.36 6.78 -13.06
N HIS A 238 14.18 7.32 -12.15
CA HIS A 238 15.60 6.97 -12.06
C HIS A 238 16.05 6.16 -10.84
N ALA A 239 15.17 5.83 -9.89
CA ALA A 239 15.60 5.19 -8.63
C ALA A 239 15.27 3.69 -8.49
N SER A 240 14.54 3.09 -9.42
CA SER A 240 14.16 1.66 -9.35
C SER A 240 15.08 0.79 -10.20
N GLY A 241 16.38 0.80 -9.89
CA GLY A 241 17.36 -0.13 -10.43
C GLY A 241 17.73 -1.17 -9.38
N CYS A 242 16.93 -2.23 -9.22
CA CYS A 242 17.32 -3.38 -8.42
C CYS A 242 18.44 -4.13 -9.15
N HIS A 243 19.63 -4.13 -8.54
CA HIS A 243 20.76 -4.95 -8.95
C HIS A 243 20.38 -6.44 -8.87
N SER A 244 20.48 -7.14 -9.99
CA SER A 244 20.55 -8.60 -10.03
C SER A 244 21.97 -9.05 -9.68
N PRO A 245 22.17 -10.11 -8.86
CA PRO A 245 23.48 -10.70 -8.64
C PRO A 245 23.90 -11.48 -9.90
N SER A 246 25.00 -11.06 -10.52
CA SER A 246 25.59 -11.77 -11.67
C SER A 246 26.16 -13.13 -11.25
N SER A 247 25.61 -14.21 -11.80
CA SER A 247 26.22 -15.54 -11.78
C SER A 247 26.94 -15.82 -13.12
N GLY A 248 28.27 -15.88 -13.05
CA GLY A 248 29.13 -16.83 -13.80
C GLY A 248 29.60 -16.46 -15.21
N GLN A 249 30.93 -16.35 -15.41
CA GLN A 249 31.72 -17.28 -16.25
C GLN A 249 33.23 -16.94 -16.24
N ARG A 250 34.05 -18.00 -16.36
CA ARG A 250 35.50 -18.00 -16.53
C ARG A 250 35.89 -17.69 -17.98
N ALA A 251 37.02 -17.00 -18.15
CA ALA A 251 38.08 -17.09 -19.18
C ALA A 251 39.01 -15.89 -18.89
N ASP A 252 40.31 -15.99 -18.65
CA ASP A 252 41.35 -16.97 -19.00
C ASP A 252 42.22 -17.34 -17.78
#